data_AF-A0A9W9KM01-F1
#
_entry.id   AF-A0A9W9KM01-F1
#
_cell.length_a   1.000
_cell.length_b   1.000
_cell.length_c   1.000
_cell.angle_alpha   90.00
_cell.angle_beta   90.00
_cell.angle_gamma   90.00
#
_symmetry.space_group_name_H-M   'P 1'
#
loop_
_entity.id
_entity.type
_entity.pdbx_description
1 polymer ?
#
loop_
_entity_poly.entity_id
_entity_poly.type
_entity_poly.pdbx_seq_one_letter_code
_entity_poly.pdbx_strand_id
1 'polypeptide(L)'
;MSESLNPPLSYEPSATTTHPHEADSLPSEVIACLKNSRFLHLATCDNLTPHISLMSYTYLPSTPFEPYPTIIMTTNPASRKTNHLLRNPRVSLLVHDWVSHRPPTRASNPEGPEEKWCKERHLENNTFEEEEINLFGQQQREDPSQRRPSMSLESDVRVVTVQVREGRIADWKGGVRDWVLLPQQSHAGLVNGV
;
A
#
# COMPACT_ATOMS: atom_id res chain seq x y z
N MET A 1 41.27 3.63 8.86
CA MET A 1 39.98 3.86 8.18
C MET A 1 39.11 4.60 9.17
N SER A 2 38.95 5.91 9.01
CA SER A 2 38.11 6.72 9.90
C SER A 2 36.65 6.36 9.65
N GLU A 3 36.00 5.69 10.60
CA GLU A 3 34.54 5.63 10.61
C GLU A 3 34.03 7.07 10.66
N SER A 4 33.37 7.50 9.58
CA SER A 4 32.59 8.74 9.61
C SER A 4 31.44 8.48 10.57
N LEU A 5 31.57 8.97 11.80
CA LEU A 5 30.46 9.04 12.75
C LEU A 5 29.35 9.83 12.06
N ASN A 6 28.28 9.13 11.68
CA ASN A 6 27.09 9.80 11.16
C ASN A 6 26.61 10.77 12.25
N PRO A 7 26.30 12.04 11.91
CA PRO A 7 25.76 12.98 12.88
C PRO A 7 24.48 12.41 13.53
N PRO A 8 24.12 12.84 14.74
CA PRO A 8 22.92 12.38 15.41
C PRO A 8 21.70 12.64 14.53
N LEU A 9 20.84 11.63 14.38
CA LEU A 9 19.59 11.74 13.62
C LEU A 9 18.71 12.81 14.27
N SER A 10 18.50 13.92 13.57
CA SER A 10 17.64 15.01 14.00
C SER A 10 16.34 15.02 13.19
N TYR A 11 15.31 15.70 13.72
CA TYR A 11 13.99 15.73 13.07
C TYR A 11 13.89 16.81 11.97
N GLU A 12 14.82 17.78 11.92
CA GLU A 12 14.73 18.92 10.98
C GLU A 12 14.67 18.51 9.49
N PRO A 13 15.42 17.48 9.02
CA PRO A 13 15.28 16.97 7.65
C PRO A 13 13.87 16.45 7.34
N SER A 14 13.15 15.97 8.37
CA SER A 14 11.76 15.53 8.23
C SER A 14 10.76 16.68 8.37
N ALA A 15 11.11 17.77 9.06
CA ALA A 15 10.22 18.92 9.24
C ALA A 15 10.13 19.82 7.99
N THR A 16 11.10 19.72 7.08
CA THR A 16 11.18 20.56 5.89
C THR A 16 10.70 19.77 4.66
N THR A 17 10.00 20.43 3.73
CA THR A 17 9.78 19.85 2.40
C THR A 17 11.10 19.92 1.64
N THR A 18 11.58 18.79 1.15
CA THR A 18 12.73 18.80 0.22
C THR A 18 12.24 19.28 -1.14
N HIS A 19 13.14 19.75 -2.00
CA HIS A 19 12.78 19.98 -3.41
C HIS A 19 12.40 18.62 -4.02
N PRO A 20 11.10 18.37 -4.30
CA PRO A 20 10.66 17.03 -4.66
C PRO A 20 11.28 16.64 -5.99
N HIS A 21 11.82 15.44 -6.06
CA HIS A 21 12.33 14.90 -7.30
C HIS A 21 11.17 14.47 -8.20
N GLU A 22 11.02 15.14 -9.34
CA GLU A 22 10.04 14.76 -10.37
C GLU A 22 10.48 13.46 -11.07
N ALA A 23 9.56 12.51 -11.22
CA ALA A 23 9.85 11.24 -11.85
C ALA A 23 8.66 10.74 -12.69
N ASP A 24 8.95 9.97 -13.73
CA ASP A 24 7.93 9.31 -14.56
C ASP A 24 7.51 7.94 -14.00
N SER A 25 8.19 7.47 -12.94
CA SER A 25 7.94 6.17 -12.30
C SER A 25 8.34 6.21 -10.83
N LEU A 26 7.82 5.26 -10.04
CA LEU A 26 8.17 5.16 -8.63
C LEU A 26 9.68 4.90 -8.45
N PRO A 27 10.34 5.52 -7.44
CA PRO A 27 11.71 5.20 -7.10
C PRO A 27 11.90 3.70 -6.88
N SER A 28 13.05 3.16 -7.30
CA SER A 28 13.32 1.72 -7.26
C SER A 28 13.29 1.16 -5.84
N GLU A 29 13.66 1.97 -4.85
CA GLU A 29 13.63 1.62 -3.43
C GLU A 29 12.19 1.49 -2.92
N VAL A 30 11.28 2.35 -3.40
CA VAL A 30 9.85 2.26 -3.09
C VAL A 30 9.26 1.00 -3.72
N ILE A 31 9.59 0.71 -4.98
CA ILE A 31 9.14 -0.52 -5.66
C ILE A 31 9.66 -1.77 -4.92
N ALA A 32 10.93 -1.77 -4.52
CA ALA A 32 11.51 -2.88 -3.78
C ALA A 32 10.80 -3.07 -2.43
N CYS A 33 10.57 -1.99 -1.70
CA CYS A 33 9.85 -2.02 -0.43
C CYS A 33 8.41 -2.55 -0.61
N LEU A 34 7.68 -2.07 -1.63
CA LEU A 34 6.32 -2.50 -1.94
C LEU A 34 6.23 -3.96 -2.43
N LYS A 35 7.26 -4.48 -3.09
CA LYS A 35 7.29 -5.88 -3.53
C LYS A 35 7.64 -6.84 -2.39
N ASN A 36 8.52 -6.41 -1.49
CA ASN A 36 9.06 -7.27 -0.45
C ASN A 36 8.25 -7.23 0.84
N SER A 37 7.58 -6.10 1.14
CA SER A 37 6.76 -5.99 2.34
C SER A 37 5.47 -6.79 2.19
N ARG A 38 5.08 -7.42 3.30
CA ARG A 38 3.81 -8.15 3.42
C ARG A 38 2.64 -7.21 3.73
N PHE A 39 2.89 -6.19 4.54
CA PHE A 39 1.86 -5.31 5.06
C PHE A 39 2.28 -3.85 4.91
N LEU A 40 1.29 -2.97 4.85
CA LEU A 40 1.49 -1.54 4.96
C LEU A 40 0.56 -0.97 6.03
N HIS A 41 0.88 0.23 6.50
CA HIS A 41 0.05 0.97 7.43
C HIS A 41 -0.81 1.96 6.63
N LEU A 42 -2.13 1.81 6.72
CA LEU A 42 -3.11 2.75 6.20
C LEU A 42 -3.52 3.71 7.32
N ALA A 43 -3.20 4.99 7.15
CA ALA A 43 -3.68 6.08 8.00
C ALA A 43 -4.92 6.73 7.39
N THR A 44 -5.95 6.86 8.21
CA THR A 44 -7.24 7.50 7.89
C THR A 44 -7.57 8.53 8.98
N CYS A 45 -8.40 9.53 8.68
CA CYS A 45 -8.79 10.53 9.67
C CYS A 45 -10.25 10.95 9.45
N ASP A 46 -11.02 10.98 10.54
CA ASP A 46 -12.38 11.49 10.59
C ASP A 46 -12.51 12.45 11.78
N ASN A 47 -13.05 13.65 11.57
CA ASN A 47 -13.20 14.69 12.61
C ASN A 47 -11.95 14.87 13.48
N LEU A 48 -10.78 15.04 12.85
CA LEU A 48 -9.47 15.21 13.51
C LEU A 48 -9.04 14.02 14.41
N THR A 49 -9.72 12.87 14.30
CA THR A 49 -9.37 11.64 15.00
C THR A 49 -8.61 10.72 14.04
N PRO A 50 -7.27 10.61 14.15
CA PRO A 50 -6.49 9.72 13.30
C PRO A 50 -6.73 8.26 13.67
N HIS A 51 -6.63 7.38 12.69
CA HIS A 51 -6.72 5.94 12.87
C HIS A 51 -5.79 5.24 11.89
N ILE A 52 -4.94 4.35 12.43
CA ILE A 52 -3.98 3.55 11.65
C ILE A 52 -4.46 2.10 11.61
N SER A 53 -4.23 1.45 10.48
CA SER A 53 -4.57 0.07 10.24
C SER A 53 -3.43 -0.66 9.54
N LEU A 54 -3.04 -1.82 10.06
CA LEU A 54 -2.19 -2.75 9.30
C LEU A 54 -3.06 -3.40 8.21
N MET A 55 -2.61 -3.30 6.97
CA MET A 55 -3.34 -3.77 5.79
C MET A 55 -2.47 -4.73 4.99
N SER A 56 -3.06 -5.86 4.65
CA SER A 56 -2.63 -6.59 3.47
C SER A 56 -2.92 -5.76 2.23
N TYR A 57 -2.03 -5.84 1.24
CA TYR A 57 -2.15 -5.05 0.04
C TYR A 57 -1.67 -5.80 -1.20
N THR A 58 -2.00 -5.24 -2.35
CA THR A 58 -1.47 -5.63 -3.65
C THR A 58 -0.97 -4.38 -4.34
N TYR A 59 0.32 -4.37 -4.69
CA TYR A 59 0.92 -3.32 -5.51
C TYR A 59 0.85 -3.70 -6.98
N LEU A 60 0.31 -2.80 -7.79
CA LEU A 60 0.27 -2.90 -9.24
C LEU A 60 0.97 -1.68 -9.85
N PRO A 61 1.92 -1.86 -10.78
CA PRO A 61 2.58 -0.74 -11.45
C PRO A 61 1.62 0.06 -12.35
N SER A 62 0.58 -0.59 -12.85
CA SER A 62 -0.52 0.00 -13.62
C SER A 62 -1.72 -0.94 -13.58
N THR A 63 -2.89 -0.44 -13.97
CA THR A 63 -4.13 -1.22 -14.13
C THR A 63 -4.68 -1.05 -15.55
N PRO A 64 -5.58 -1.94 -16.02
CA PRO A 64 -6.27 -1.72 -17.30
C PRO A 64 -7.13 -0.44 -17.33
N PHE A 65 -7.48 0.10 -16.17
CA PHE A 65 -8.34 1.28 -16.02
C PHE A 65 -7.54 2.57 -15.88
N GLU A 66 -6.37 2.49 -15.24
CA GLU A 66 -5.53 3.63 -14.96
C GLU A 66 -4.03 3.33 -15.09
N PRO A 67 -3.26 4.20 -15.76
CA PRO A 67 -1.83 4.02 -15.96
C PRO A 67 -1.00 4.50 -14.74
N TYR A 68 -1.58 4.57 -13.54
CA TYR A 68 -0.89 4.99 -12.33
C TYR A 68 -0.53 3.80 -11.42
N PRO A 69 0.62 3.86 -10.72
CA PRO A 69 0.95 2.89 -9.68
C PRO A 69 -0.15 2.87 -8.61
N THR A 70 -0.72 1.69 -8.38
CA THR A 70 -1.93 1.52 -7.58
C THR A 70 -1.71 0.51 -6.47
N ILE A 71 -2.20 0.85 -5.28
CA ILE A 71 -2.28 -0.04 -4.13
C ILE A 71 -3.72 -0.48 -3.95
N ILE A 72 -3.96 -1.78 -3.93
CA ILE A 72 -5.28 -2.38 -3.70
C ILE A 72 -5.30 -3.02 -2.32
N MET A 73 -6.33 -2.69 -1.54
CA MET A 73 -6.63 -3.31 -0.25
C MET A 73 -8.09 -3.76 -0.24
N THR A 74 -8.39 -4.76 0.58
CA THR A 74 -9.78 -5.13 0.91
C THR A 74 -10.08 -4.82 2.37
N THR A 75 -11.33 -4.47 2.67
CA THR A 75 -11.75 -4.14 4.03
C THR A 75 -13.21 -4.46 4.29
N ASN A 76 -13.54 -4.74 5.56
CA ASN A 76 -14.91 -4.95 6.00
C ASN A 76 -15.68 -3.61 5.97
N PRO A 77 -16.87 -3.52 5.33
CA PRO A 77 -17.68 -2.31 5.25
C PRO A 77 -18.04 -1.69 6.60
N ALA A 78 -18.17 -2.52 7.65
CA ALA A 78 -18.50 -2.07 9.00
C ALA A 78 -17.27 -1.56 9.79
N SER A 79 -16.07 -1.62 9.21
CA SER A 79 -14.85 -1.20 9.90
C SER A 79 -14.76 0.32 10.07
N ARG A 80 -14.07 0.75 11.13
CA ARG A 80 -13.76 2.17 11.38
C ARG A 80 -13.09 2.83 10.17
N LYS A 81 -12.13 2.13 9.53
CA LYS A 81 -11.43 2.65 8.36
C LYS A 81 -12.36 2.85 7.16
N THR A 82 -13.36 1.98 6.95
CA THR A 82 -14.35 2.20 5.88
C THR A 82 -15.17 3.45 6.15
N ASN A 83 -15.68 3.63 7.38
CA ASN A 83 -16.43 4.82 7.73
C ASN A 83 -15.60 6.10 7.57
N HIS A 84 -14.31 6.07 7.93
CA HIS A 84 -13.40 7.19 7.71
C HIS A 84 -13.21 7.47 6.21
N LEU A 85 -12.94 6.45 5.40
CA LEU A 85 -12.74 6.58 3.96
C LEU A 85 -13.97 7.15 3.23
N LEU A 86 -15.18 6.78 3.67
CA LEU A 86 -16.43 7.31 3.13
C LEU A 86 -16.64 8.79 3.45
N ARG A 87 -16.12 9.28 4.58
CA ARG A 87 -16.21 10.69 5.00
C ARG A 87 -15.07 11.53 4.47
N ASN A 88 -13.88 10.95 4.40
CA ASN A 88 -12.64 11.60 3.97
C ASN A 88 -11.79 10.60 3.17
N PRO A 89 -11.74 10.73 1.84
CA PRO A 89 -10.97 9.82 0.99
C PRO A 89 -9.47 10.06 1.06
N ARG A 90 -8.99 11.09 1.78
CA ARG A 90 -7.55 11.36 1.92
C ARG A 90 -6.94 10.38 2.93
N VAL A 91 -5.87 9.74 2.48
CA VAL A 91 -5.15 8.72 3.25
C VAL A 91 -3.65 8.95 3.16
N SER A 92 -2.91 8.36 4.10
CA SER A 92 -1.46 8.21 4.01
C SER A 92 -1.11 6.73 4.15
N LEU A 93 -0.13 6.27 3.37
CA LEU A 93 0.41 4.92 3.45
C LEU A 93 1.83 4.98 4.02
N LEU A 94 2.18 4.01 4.86
CA LEU A 94 3.55 3.79 5.31
C LEU A 94 3.93 2.32 5.12
N VAL A 95 5.01 2.10 4.39
CA VAL A 95 5.61 0.79 4.16
C VAL A 95 7.09 0.87 4.52
N HIS A 96 7.63 -0.20 5.08
CA HIS A 96 9.04 -0.29 5.47
C HIS A 96 9.59 -1.68 5.16
N ASP A 97 10.92 -1.82 5.17
CA ASP A 97 11.66 -3.01 4.76
C ASP A 97 11.99 -3.99 5.89
N TRP A 98 11.57 -3.73 7.14
CA TRP A 98 11.76 -4.68 8.26
C TRP A 98 11.12 -6.05 7.99
N VAL A 99 11.93 -7.11 8.15
CA VAL A 99 11.66 -8.57 8.08
C VAL A 99 10.17 -8.96 8.01
N SER A 100 9.64 -8.98 6.79
CA SER A 100 8.44 -9.74 6.41
C SER A 100 8.55 -10.03 4.92
N HIS A 101 9.45 -10.94 4.54
CA HIS A 101 9.63 -11.33 3.15
C HIS A 101 8.36 -11.98 2.63
N ARG A 102 7.74 -11.36 1.63
CA ARG A 102 6.65 -11.97 0.87
C ARG A 102 7.21 -13.04 -0.09
N PRO A 103 6.62 -14.23 -0.19
CA PRO A 103 6.93 -15.16 -1.27
C PRO A 103 6.72 -14.49 -2.65
N PRO A 104 7.50 -14.84 -3.69
CA PRO A 104 7.36 -14.24 -5.01
C PRO A 104 5.94 -14.46 -5.54
N THR A 105 5.25 -13.38 -5.93
CA THR A 105 3.90 -13.48 -6.48
C THR A 105 3.92 -13.67 -7.99
N ARG A 106 3.08 -14.59 -8.48
CA ARG A 106 2.80 -14.76 -9.91
C ARG A 106 1.75 -13.75 -10.33
N ALA A 107 2.07 -12.90 -11.31
CA ALA A 107 1.06 -12.09 -11.98
C ALA A 107 0.33 -12.94 -13.03
N SER A 108 -0.96 -13.20 -12.86
CA SER A 108 -1.86 -13.64 -13.95
C SER A 108 -2.42 -12.41 -14.69
N ASN A 109 -3.27 -12.55 -15.71
CA ASN A 109 -3.97 -11.42 -16.35
C ASN A 109 -5.45 -11.77 -16.64
N PRO A 110 -6.42 -11.27 -15.85
CA PRO A 110 -7.83 -11.33 -16.19
C PRO A 110 -8.40 -9.94 -16.54
N GLU A 111 -9.34 -9.91 -17.49
CA GLU A 111 -10.13 -8.74 -17.90
C GLU A 111 -11.54 -8.85 -17.30
N GLY A 112 -12.02 -7.81 -16.61
CA GLY A 112 -13.35 -7.84 -15.98
C GLY A 112 -13.68 -6.61 -15.12
N PRO A 113 -14.94 -6.45 -14.65
CA PRO A 113 -15.42 -5.24 -13.96
C PRO A 113 -14.54 -4.89 -12.74
N GLU A 114 -14.07 -3.64 -12.69
CA GLU A 114 -12.94 -3.16 -11.88
C GLU A 114 -12.92 -3.64 -10.42
N GLU A 115 -14.04 -3.56 -9.71
CA GLU A 115 -14.12 -4.01 -8.32
C GLU A 115 -13.87 -5.51 -8.19
N LYS A 116 -14.50 -6.31 -9.05
CA LYS A 116 -14.33 -7.77 -9.06
C LYS A 116 -12.88 -8.13 -9.40
N TRP A 117 -12.30 -7.45 -10.39
CA TRP A 117 -10.91 -7.61 -10.76
C TRP A 117 -9.97 -7.28 -9.58
N CYS A 118 -10.18 -6.15 -8.90
CA CYS A 118 -9.37 -5.77 -7.75
C CYS A 118 -9.46 -6.80 -6.61
N LYS A 119 -10.66 -7.33 -6.33
CA LYS A 119 -10.85 -8.40 -5.34
C LYS A 119 -10.08 -9.66 -5.73
N GLU A 120 -10.23 -10.11 -6.97
CA GLU A 120 -9.54 -11.29 -7.50
C GLU A 120 -8.02 -11.12 -7.43
N ARG A 121 -7.49 -9.97 -7.90
CA ARG A 121 -6.06 -9.67 -7.81
C ARG A 121 -5.54 -9.68 -6.40
N HIS A 122 -6.27 -9.05 -5.50
CA HIS A 122 -5.88 -8.98 -4.10
C HIS A 122 -5.90 -10.36 -3.46
N LEU A 123 -6.89 -11.21 -3.79
CA LEU A 123 -7.00 -12.58 -3.29
C LEU A 123 -5.89 -13.49 -3.82
N GLU A 124 -5.65 -13.51 -5.14
CA GLU A 124 -4.58 -14.28 -5.79
C GLU A 124 -3.22 -14.00 -5.12
N ASN A 125 -3.00 -12.73 -4.82
CA ASN A 125 -1.78 -12.24 -4.21
C ASN A 125 -1.69 -12.55 -2.70
N ASN A 126 -2.80 -12.69 -2.00
CA ASN A 126 -2.84 -12.83 -0.54
C ASN A 126 -3.44 -14.17 -0.08
N THR A 127 -3.29 -15.22 -0.90
CA THR A 127 -3.71 -16.60 -0.61
C THR A 127 -3.13 -17.18 0.69
N PHE A 128 -2.04 -16.61 1.22
CA PHE A 128 -1.39 -17.06 2.47
C PHE A 128 -2.04 -16.55 3.77
N GLU A 129 -3.06 -15.70 3.70
CA GLU A 129 -3.70 -15.17 4.91
C GLU A 129 -4.44 -16.23 5.73
N GLU A 130 -4.95 -17.31 5.11
CA GLU A 130 -5.69 -18.35 5.84
C GLU A 130 -4.81 -19.09 6.86
N GLU A 131 -3.54 -19.34 6.56
CA GLU A 131 -2.62 -20.09 7.43
C GLU A 131 -2.01 -19.21 8.53
N GLU A 132 -1.71 -17.93 8.25
CA GLU A 132 -1.07 -17.04 9.23
C GLU A 132 -2.04 -16.32 10.17
N ILE A 133 -3.27 -16.04 9.75
CA ILE A 133 -4.33 -15.58 10.67
C ILE A 133 -4.58 -16.64 11.75
N ASN A 134 -4.44 -17.93 11.40
CA ASN A 134 -4.49 -19.03 12.35
C ASN A 134 -3.28 -19.05 13.31
N LEU A 135 -2.10 -18.58 12.89
CA LEU A 135 -0.88 -18.58 13.69
C LEU A 135 -0.82 -17.40 14.69
N PHE A 136 -1.17 -16.18 14.27
CA PHE A 136 -1.26 -15.02 15.19
C PHE A 136 -2.50 -15.06 16.10
N GLY A 137 -3.54 -15.80 15.70
CA GLY A 137 -4.74 -16.01 16.52
C GLY A 137 -4.57 -17.04 17.66
N GLN A 138 -3.53 -17.87 17.64
CA GLN A 138 -3.32 -18.90 18.67
C GLN A 138 -2.86 -18.35 20.03
N GLN A 139 -2.22 -17.17 20.07
CA GLN A 139 -1.76 -16.62 21.35
C GLN A 139 -2.89 -15.98 22.19
N GLN A 140 -4.11 -15.94 21.64
CA GLN A 140 -5.27 -15.37 22.31
C GLN A 140 -6.52 -16.18 21.99
N ARG A 141 -6.66 -17.42 22.52
CA ARG A 141 -7.95 -18.13 22.61
C ARG A 141 -7.91 -19.43 23.43
N GLU A 142 -8.59 -19.41 24.58
CA GLU A 142 -9.25 -20.59 25.19
C GLU A 142 -10.77 -20.57 24.97
N ASP A 143 -11.35 -19.57 24.27
CA ASP A 143 -12.81 -19.40 24.15
C ASP A 143 -13.34 -19.61 22.70
N PRO A 144 -14.10 -20.70 22.43
CA PRO A 144 -14.71 -21.00 21.13
C PRO A 144 -15.77 -20.00 20.67
N SER A 145 -16.33 -19.17 21.56
CA SER A 145 -17.41 -18.22 21.25
C SER A 145 -16.90 -16.91 20.62
N GLN A 146 -15.59 -16.64 20.72
CA GLN A 146 -14.95 -15.42 20.20
C GLN A 146 -14.23 -15.64 18.88
N ARG A 147 -14.68 -16.59 18.05
CA ARG A 147 -14.18 -16.75 16.69
C ARG A 147 -14.43 -15.46 15.91
N ARG A 148 -13.37 -14.66 15.67
CA ARG A 148 -13.36 -13.67 14.60
C ARG A 148 -13.67 -14.43 13.30
N PRO A 149 -14.71 -14.08 12.55
CA PRO A 149 -14.97 -14.71 11.27
C PRO A 149 -13.76 -14.46 10.36
N SER A 150 -13.08 -15.54 9.97
CA SER A 150 -12.22 -15.53 8.79
C SER A 150 -13.06 -15.01 7.64
N MET A 151 -12.53 -14.09 6.84
CA MET A 151 -13.29 -13.43 5.78
C MET A 151 -13.74 -14.46 4.74
N SER A 152 -14.95 -14.99 4.90
CA SER A 152 -15.59 -15.83 3.90
C SER A 152 -15.84 -14.98 2.66
N LEU A 153 -15.51 -15.50 1.48
CA LEU A 153 -15.64 -14.85 0.17
C LEU A 153 -17.06 -14.37 -0.18
N GLU A 154 -18.08 -14.79 0.58
CA GLU A 154 -19.48 -14.33 0.47
C GLU A 154 -19.82 -13.09 1.32
N SER A 155 -18.91 -12.61 2.16
CA SER A 155 -19.14 -11.39 2.94
C SER A 155 -18.98 -10.14 2.06
N ASP A 156 -19.87 -9.16 2.20
CA ASP A 156 -19.76 -7.83 1.56
C ASP A 156 -18.41 -7.24 1.97
N VAL A 157 -17.38 -7.35 1.11
CA VAL A 157 -16.06 -6.75 1.31
C VAL A 157 -15.92 -5.56 0.37
N ARG A 158 -15.39 -4.45 0.87
CA ARG A 158 -15.11 -3.24 0.07
C ARG A 158 -13.68 -3.27 -0.44
N VAL A 159 -13.52 -2.88 -1.70
CA VAL A 159 -12.21 -2.62 -2.30
C VAL A 159 -11.83 -1.17 -2.03
N VAL A 160 -10.57 -0.95 -1.64
CA VAL A 160 -9.96 0.36 -1.54
C VAL A 160 -8.80 0.40 -2.50
N THR A 161 -8.88 1.29 -3.50
CA THR A 161 -7.79 1.59 -4.42
C THR A 161 -7.14 2.91 -4.03
N VAL A 162 -5.82 2.93 -3.93
CA VAL A 162 -5.04 4.13 -3.64
C VAL A 162 -4.05 4.36 -4.78
N GLN A 163 -4.24 5.43 -5.53
CA GLN A 163 -3.30 5.88 -6.54
C GLN A 163 -2.12 6.56 -5.86
N VAL A 164 -0.92 6.07 -6.16
CA VAL A 164 0.31 6.64 -5.62
C VAL A 164 0.79 7.73 -6.56
N ARG A 165 0.88 8.97 -6.06
CA ARG A 165 1.27 10.15 -6.85
C ARG A 165 2.52 10.84 -6.34
N GLU A 166 2.79 10.74 -5.05
CA GLU A 166 3.93 11.37 -4.40
C GLU A 166 4.29 10.59 -3.14
N GLY A 167 5.45 10.88 -2.58
CA GLY A 167 5.85 10.30 -1.32
C GLY A 167 7.19 10.79 -0.82
N ARG A 168 7.56 10.24 0.32
CA ARG A 168 8.81 10.53 1.03
C ARG A 168 9.52 9.24 1.36
N ILE A 169 10.82 9.22 1.15
CA ILE A 169 11.72 8.14 1.56
C ILE A 169 12.56 8.68 2.73
N ALA A 170 12.61 7.90 3.80
CA ALA A 170 13.53 8.13 4.91
C ALA A 170 14.41 6.88 5.09
N ASP A 171 15.71 7.06 5.27
CA ASP A 171 16.65 5.97 5.53
C ASP A 171 17.23 6.03 6.95
N TRP A 172 17.85 4.92 7.37
CA TRP A 172 18.46 4.80 8.69
C TRP A 172 19.71 5.68 8.90
N LYS A 173 20.22 6.31 7.84
CA LYS A 173 21.35 7.25 7.89
C LYS A 173 20.88 8.70 8.04
N GLY A 174 19.57 8.94 8.10
CA GLY A 174 18.97 10.27 8.22
C GLY A 174 18.73 10.97 6.89
N GLY A 175 18.92 10.29 5.77
CA GLY A 175 18.55 10.78 4.46
C GLY A 175 17.03 10.88 4.33
N VAL A 176 16.54 12.04 3.91
CA VAL A 176 15.12 12.28 3.57
C VAL A 176 15.04 12.81 2.15
N ARG A 177 14.17 12.21 1.34
CA ARG A 177 13.97 12.59 -0.07
C ARG A 177 12.48 12.52 -0.42
N ASP A 178 11.94 13.63 -0.89
CA ASP A 178 10.60 13.71 -1.47
C ASP A 178 10.65 13.44 -2.97
N TRP A 179 9.57 12.88 -3.48
CA TRP A 179 9.37 12.64 -4.90
C TRP A 179 7.90 12.83 -5.28
N VAL A 180 7.69 13.20 -6.54
CA VAL A 180 6.36 13.35 -7.15
C VAL A 180 6.38 12.71 -8.53
N LEU A 181 5.30 11.99 -8.85
CA LEU A 181 5.08 11.43 -10.16
C LEU A 181 4.49 12.47 -11.09
N LEU A 182 5.10 12.64 -12.25
CA LEU A 182 4.54 13.44 -13.30
C LEU A 182 3.25 12.77 -13.82
N PRO A 183 2.21 13.55 -14.13
CA PRO A 183 1.05 13.01 -14.81
C PRO A 183 1.50 12.38 -16.12
N GLN A 184 1.24 11.09 -16.30
CA GLN A 184 1.55 10.43 -17.56
C GLN A 184 0.68 11.09 -18.63
N GLN A 185 1.28 11.88 -19.53
CA GLN A 185 0.57 12.45 -20.65
C GLN A 185 -0.06 11.29 -21.41
N SER A 186 -1.39 11.27 -21.48
CA SER A 186 -2.11 10.37 -22.38
C SER A 186 -1.50 10.59 -23.76
N HIS A 187 -0.80 9.59 -24.30
CA HIS A 187 -0.51 9.51 -25.72
C HIS A 187 -1.83 9.30 -26.47
N ALA A 188 -2.66 10.34 -26.51
CA ALA A 188 -3.72 10.47 -27.47
C ALA A 188 -3.05 10.77 -28.81
N GLY A 189 -2.88 9.72 -29.62
CA GLY A 189 -2.70 9.81 -31.07
C GLY A 189 -1.50 10.62 -31.56
N LEU A 190 -0.33 9.99 -31.60
CA LEU A 190 0.62 10.25 -32.70
C LEU A 190 0.52 9.08 -33.67
N VAL A 191 -0.52 9.11 -34.52
CA VAL A 191 -0.45 8.42 -35.81
C VAL A 191 0.55 9.20 -36.65
N ASN A 192 1.79 8.71 -36.72
CA ASN A 192 2.75 9.27 -37.67
C ASN A 192 2.22 8.97 -39.08
N GLY A 193 1.76 10.03 -39.75
CA GLY A 193 1.59 9.99 -41.19
C GLY A 193 2.96 9.92 -41.85
N VAL A 194 3.15 8.89 -42.68
CA VAL A 194 3.59 8.97 -44.09
C VAL A 194 2.90 7.84 -44.84
#